data_AF-A0A7H4LYT1-F1
#
_entry.id   AF-A0A7H4LYT1-F1
#
_cell.length_a   1.000
_cell.length_b   1.000
_cell.length_c   1.000
_cell.angle_alpha   90.00
_cell.angle_beta   90.00
_cell.angle_gamma   90.00
#
_symmetry.space_group_name_H-M   'P 1'
#
loop_
_entity.id
_entity.type
_entity.pdbx_description
1 polymer ?
#
loop_
_entity_poly.entity_id
_entity_poly.type
_entity_poly.pdbx_seq_one_letter_code
_entity_poly.pdbx_strand_id
1 'polypeptide(L)'
;MADYLEVVAKPYFNAVVNWLENLRIGMRGGDMYALIEQALPKAEYHWHLNPGHLVADEEWLCSPIGPHSTACLQSGMILQIDIIPSRPGYGGASIEDTVALADSALRRELAQRYPELWQRIVARRLYIGEQLGIVLPEEVLPFSSTVGYLRPWLLSPERALVCVPY
;
A
#
# COMPACT_ATOMS: atom_id res chain seq x y z
N MET A 1 2.87 -21.35 14.10
CA MET A 1 2.65 -20.64 15.37
C MET A 1 1.19 -20.26 15.46
N ALA A 2 0.54 -20.49 16.60
CA ALA A 2 -0.92 -20.37 16.73
C ALA A 2 -1.42 -18.91 16.68
N ASP A 3 -0.55 -17.95 16.96
CA ASP A 3 -0.81 -16.53 17.13
C ASP A 3 -0.23 -15.64 16.02
N TYR A 4 0.45 -16.22 15.00
CA TYR A 4 1.05 -15.48 13.88
C TYR A 4 0.09 -14.48 13.22
N LEU A 5 -1.19 -14.85 13.11
CA LEU A 5 -2.22 -13.98 12.55
C LEU A 5 -2.37 -12.67 13.34
N GLU A 6 -2.46 -12.77 14.66
CA GLU A 6 -2.65 -11.62 15.55
C GLU A 6 -1.36 -10.82 15.74
N VAL A 7 -0.22 -11.51 15.73
CA VAL A 7 1.08 -10.96 16.12
C VAL A 7 1.82 -10.33 14.95
N VAL A 8 1.60 -10.81 13.71
CA VAL A 8 2.31 -10.31 12.52
C VAL A 8 1.33 -9.95 11.41
N ALA A 9 0.52 -10.90 10.93
CA ALA A 9 -0.18 -10.71 9.67
C ALA A 9 -1.26 -9.62 9.72
N LYS A 10 -2.07 -9.56 10.78
CA LYS A 10 -3.10 -8.53 10.97
C LYS A 10 -2.50 -7.14 11.25
N PRO A 11 -1.53 -6.97 12.18
CA PRO A 11 -0.86 -5.68 12.37
C PRO A 11 -0.21 -5.15 11.08
N TYR A 12 0.48 -6.04 10.36
CA TYR A 12 1.08 -5.69 9.07
C TYR A 12 0.04 -5.27 8.04
N PHE A 13 -1.02 -6.06 7.88
CA PHE A 13 -2.11 -5.73 6.96
C PHE A 13 -2.76 -4.40 7.31
N ASN A 14 -3.01 -4.15 8.60
CA ASN A 14 -3.53 -2.87 9.07
C ASN A 14 -2.59 -1.70 8.71
N ALA A 15 -1.27 -1.88 8.77
CA ALA A 15 -0.32 -0.87 8.33
C ALA A 15 -0.44 -0.57 6.83
N VAL A 16 -0.58 -1.60 5.99
CA VAL A 16 -0.80 -1.43 4.54
C VAL A 16 -2.15 -0.79 4.23
N VAL A 17 -3.20 -1.14 4.97
CA VAL A 17 -4.52 -0.48 4.85
C VAL A 17 -4.39 1.00 5.19
N ASN A 18 -3.74 1.35 6.32
CA ASN A 18 -3.49 2.74 6.68
C ASN A 18 -2.69 3.48 5.60
N TRP A 19 -1.68 2.84 5.02
CA TRP A 19 -0.89 3.39 3.91
C TRP A 19 -1.79 3.72 2.70
N LEU A 20 -2.59 2.75 2.26
CA LEU A 20 -3.46 2.85 1.08
C LEU A 20 -4.58 3.88 1.27
N GLU A 21 -5.23 3.89 2.43
CA GLU A 21 -6.37 4.76 2.71
C GLU A 21 -5.97 6.21 2.99
N ASN A 22 -4.71 6.47 3.37
CA ASN A 22 -4.21 7.81 3.71
C ASN A 22 -3.22 8.40 2.68
N LEU A 23 -2.80 7.63 1.68
CA LEU A 23 -1.97 8.18 0.60
C LEU A 23 -2.71 9.32 -0.11
N ARG A 24 -2.12 10.52 -0.13
CA ARG A 24 -2.70 11.70 -0.80
C ARG A 24 -1.69 12.51 -1.59
N ILE A 25 -2.14 13.14 -2.66
CA ILE A 25 -1.40 14.23 -3.31
C ILE A 25 -1.28 15.39 -2.31
N GLY A 26 -0.07 15.94 -2.19
CA GLY A 26 0.28 17.00 -1.25
C GLY A 26 0.70 16.51 0.15
N MET A 27 0.46 15.24 0.49
CA MET A 27 0.94 14.66 1.75
C MET A 27 2.46 14.69 1.82
N ARG A 28 3.04 15.06 2.97
CA ARG A 28 4.49 14.95 3.15
C ARG A 28 4.86 13.51 3.43
N GLY A 29 5.96 13.03 2.85
CA GLY A 29 6.40 11.67 3.10
C GLY A 29 6.79 11.39 4.56
N GLY A 30 7.16 12.42 5.32
CA GLY A 30 7.36 12.30 6.77
C GLY A 30 6.06 12.02 7.53
N ASP A 31 4.92 12.51 7.04
CA ASP A 31 3.61 12.26 7.64
C ASP A 31 3.18 10.81 7.38
N MET A 32 3.44 10.29 6.17
CA MET A 32 3.20 8.87 5.86
C MET A 32 4.12 7.96 6.69
N TYR A 33 5.40 8.31 6.83
CA TYR A 33 6.31 7.57 7.70
C TYR A 33 5.79 7.51 9.14
N ALA A 34 5.36 8.64 9.71
CA ALA A 34 4.83 8.70 11.07
C ALA A 34 3.55 7.86 11.24
N LEU A 35 2.67 7.86 10.24
CA LEU A 35 1.47 7.00 10.24
C LEU A 35 1.83 5.52 10.31
N ILE A 36 2.82 5.07 9.53
CA ILE A 36 3.28 3.68 9.56
C ILE A 36 4.00 3.33 10.86
N GLU A 37 4.83 4.23 11.39
CA GLU A 37 5.45 4.07 12.70
C GLU A 37 4.39 3.92 13.82
N GLN A 38 3.26 4.63 13.72
CA GLN A 38 2.14 4.48 14.66
C GLN A 38 1.40 3.14 14.48
N ALA A 39 1.14 2.72 13.24
CA ALA A 39 0.38 1.51 12.94
C ALA A 39 1.20 0.22 13.10
N LEU A 40 2.52 0.30 12.90
CA LEU A 40 3.47 -0.82 12.93
C LEU A 40 4.81 -0.31 13.49
N PRO A 41 4.96 -0.21 14.82
CA PRO A 41 6.14 0.39 15.45
C PRO A 41 7.45 -0.28 15.04
N LYS A 42 8.43 0.49 14.56
CA LYS A 42 9.73 -0.02 14.11
C LYS A 42 10.51 -0.69 15.24
N ALA A 43 10.34 -0.19 16.46
CA ALA A 43 10.97 -0.76 17.65
C ALA A 43 10.52 -2.21 17.93
N GLU A 44 9.31 -2.58 17.51
CA GLU A 44 8.71 -3.91 17.74
C GLU A 44 8.80 -4.81 16.50
N TYR A 45 8.59 -4.23 15.31
CA TYR A 45 8.50 -4.96 14.04
C TYR A 45 9.76 -4.83 13.16
N HIS A 46 10.79 -4.13 13.62
CA HIS A 46 12.14 -4.07 13.03
C HIS A 46 12.20 -3.94 11.50
N TRP A 47 11.25 -3.27 10.86
CA TRP A 47 11.33 -3.03 9.42
C TRP A 47 12.51 -2.09 9.12
N HIS A 48 13.24 -2.35 8.05
CA HIS A 48 14.53 -1.69 7.78
C HIS A 48 14.47 -0.64 6.67
N LEU A 49 13.61 -0.84 5.68
CA LEU A 49 13.42 0.07 4.55
C LEU A 49 12.45 1.21 4.90
N ASN A 50 12.49 2.26 4.09
CA ASN A 50 11.44 3.26 4.12
C ASN A 50 10.11 2.63 3.69
N PRO A 51 8.97 2.99 4.32
CA PRO A 51 7.68 2.37 4.04
C PRO A 51 7.08 2.85 2.71
N GLY A 52 7.74 2.43 1.63
CA GLY A 52 7.47 2.78 0.25
C GLY A 52 8.51 3.71 -0.38
N HIS A 53 8.56 3.66 -1.71
CA HIS A 53 9.49 4.42 -2.54
C HIS A 53 8.88 4.67 -3.92
N LEU A 54 9.49 5.60 -4.66
CA LEU A 54 9.17 5.81 -6.07
C LEU A 54 9.76 4.69 -6.91
N VAL A 55 8.99 4.32 -7.93
CA VAL A 55 9.38 3.38 -8.99
C VAL A 55 9.22 4.07 -10.34
N ALA A 56 9.98 3.61 -11.33
CA ALA A 56 9.90 4.06 -12.70
C ALA A 56 10.30 2.90 -13.62
N ASP A 57 11.14 3.15 -14.63
CA ASP A 57 11.85 2.10 -15.37
C ASP A 57 12.84 1.34 -14.47
N GLU A 58 13.19 1.94 -13.33
CA GLU A 58 13.97 1.34 -12.24
C GLU A 58 13.04 0.87 -11.11
N GLU A 59 13.36 -0.27 -10.51
CA GLU A 59 12.64 -0.77 -9.33
C GLU A 59 12.70 0.25 -8.19
N TRP A 60 13.89 0.75 -7.84
CA TRP A 60 14.09 1.66 -6.70
C TRP A 60 14.73 2.97 -7.13
N LEU A 61 13.90 3.99 -7.41
CA LEU A 61 14.39 5.31 -7.84
C LEU A 61 14.87 6.15 -6.65
N CYS A 62 13.94 6.55 -5.79
CA CYS A 62 14.22 7.25 -4.53
C CYS A 62 12.98 7.17 -3.64
N SER A 63 13.13 7.42 -2.34
CA SER A 63 12.00 7.35 -1.42
C SER A 63 11.63 8.73 -0.89
N PRO A 64 10.44 9.27 -1.23
CA PRO A 64 9.93 10.50 -0.62
C PRO A 64 9.43 10.24 0.80
N ILE A 65 9.13 8.99 1.16
CA ILE A 65 8.60 8.57 2.45
C ILE A 65 9.78 8.23 3.36
N GLY A 66 10.00 8.99 4.42
CA GLY A 66 11.13 8.77 5.31
C GLY A 66 11.06 9.64 6.55
N PRO A 67 11.88 9.36 7.58
CA PRO A 67 11.88 10.14 8.81
C PRO A 67 12.07 11.62 8.52
N HIS A 68 11.15 12.45 9.02
CA HIS A 68 11.18 13.92 8.86
C HIS A 68 11.18 14.43 7.41
N SER A 69 10.86 13.59 6.42
CA SER A 69 10.84 14.01 5.01
C SER A 69 9.87 15.17 4.78
N THR A 70 10.35 16.20 4.09
CA THR A 70 9.55 17.36 3.65
C THR A 70 9.04 17.21 2.22
N ALA A 71 9.41 16.14 1.51
CA ALA A 71 8.96 15.91 0.14
C ALA A 71 7.45 15.68 0.12
N CYS A 72 6.73 16.42 -0.71
CA CYS A 72 5.30 16.25 -0.90
C CYS A 72 5.03 15.29 -2.06
N LEU A 73 4.13 14.33 -1.86
CA LEU A 73 3.67 13.43 -2.91
C LEU A 73 2.90 14.21 -3.98
N GLN A 74 3.11 13.89 -5.25
CA GLN A 74 2.56 14.63 -6.39
C GLN A 74 1.78 13.71 -7.33
N SER A 75 0.87 14.31 -8.10
CA SER A 75 0.28 13.68 -9.28
C SER A 75 1.39 13.23 -10.24
N GLY A 76 1.22 12.05 -10.83
CA GLY A 76 2.18 11.41 -11.72
C GLY A 76 3.23 10.54 -11.02
N MET A 77 3.32 10.57 -9.69
CA MET A 77 4.22 9.66 -8.95
C MET A 77 3.69 8.23 -8.98
N ILE A 78 4.59 7.27 -9.18
CA ILE A 78 4.33 5.85 -9.04
C ILE A 78 5.11 5.37 -7.81
N LEU A 79 4.41 4.77 -6.86
CA LEU A 79 4.96 4.29 -5.61
C LEU A 79 4.76 2.79 -5.46
N GLN A 80 5.72 2.12 -4.85
CA GLN A 80 5.58 0.77 -4.36
C GLN A 80 5.37 0.80 -2.84
N ILE A 81 4.39 0.01 -2.38
CA ILE A 81 4.28 -0.35 -0.96
C ILE A 81 5.46 -1.26 -0.67
N ASP A 82 6.36 -0.86 0.22
CA ASP A 82 7.51 -1.67 0.57
C ASP A 82 7.73 -1.58 2.08
N ILE A 83 7.05 -2.46 2.80
CA ILE A 83 7.13 -2.56 4.25
C ILE A 83 7.41 -4.03 4.56
N ILE A 84 8.62 -4.32 5.03
CA ILE A 84 9.07 -5.68 5.34
C ILE A 84 9.29 -5.79 6.86
N PRO A 85 8.27 -6.16 7.64
CA PRO A 85 8.41 -6.39 9.07
C PRO A 85 9.21 -7.65 9.39
N SER A 86 9.94 -7.58 10.48
CA SER A 86 10.66 -8.68 11.11
C SER A 86 10.32 -8.74 12.59
N ARG A 87 9.76 -9.87 13.05
CA ARG A 87 9.46 -10.10 14.46
C ARG A 87 10.14 -11.39 14.92
N PRO A 88 11.03 -11.37 15.92
CA PRO A 88 11.79 -12.55 16.34
C PRO A 88 10.89 -13.74 16.63
N GLY A 89 11.23 -14.89 16.03
CA GLY A 89 10.47 -16.14 16.18
C GLY A 89 9.34 -16.34 15.18
N TYR A 90 8.89 -15.30 14.47
CA TYR A 90 7.80 -15.39 13.50
C TYR A 90 8.29 -15.35 12.05
N GLY A 91 7.47 -15.87 11.13
CA GLY A 91 7.65 -15.64 9.70
C GLY A 91 7.35 -14.19 9.33
N GLY A 92 7.93 -13.69 8.24
CA GLY A 92 7.63 -12.37 7.70
C GLY A 92 6.28 -12.30 7.00
N ALA A 93 5.83 -11.07 6.73
CA ALA A 93 4.69 -10.76 5.87
C ALA A 93 5.11 -9.64 4.92
N SER A 94 4.69 -9.69 3.66
CA SER A 94 4.94 -8.60 2.70
C SER A 94 3.80 -8.50 1.69
N ILE A 95 3.46 -7.27 1.35
CA ILE A 95 2.67 -6.81 0.21
C ILE A 95 3.58 -5.79 -0.48
N GLU A 96 4.25 -6.24 -1.54
CA GLU A 96 5.06 -5.41 -2.42
C GLU A 96 4.25 -5.15 -3.69
N ASP A 97 3.61 -3.98 -3.74
CA ASP A 97 2.64 -3.67 -4.78
C ASP A 97 2.67 -2.20 -5.19
N THR A 98 2.45 -1.98 -6.48
CA THR A 98 2.56 -0.65 -7.09
C THR A 98 1.22 0.07 -7.18
N VAL A 99 1.23 1.34 -6.79
CA VAL A 99 0.14 2.30 -7.00
C VAL A 99 0.68 3.55 -7.69
N ALA A 100 -0.19 4.30 -8.37
CA ALA A 100 0.13 5.63 -8.88
C ALA A 100 -0.76 6.68 -8.22
N LEU A 101 -0.25 7.91 -8.11
CA LEU A 101 -1.03 9.08 -7.76
C LEU A 101 -1.41 9.86 -9.01
N ALA A 102 -2.69 10.17 -9.15
CA ALA A 102 -3.20 10.92 -10.30
C ALA A 102 -4.31 11.88 -9.88
N ASP A 103 -4.08 13.18 -10.11
CA ASP A 103 -5.11 14.19 -9.94
C ASP A 103 -6.27 14.01 -10.94
N SER A 104 -7.31 14.84 -10.80
CA SER A 104 -8.49 14.75 -11.66
C SER A 104 -8.19 14.92 -13.16
N ALA A 105 -7.19 15.73 -13.55
CA ALA A 105 -6.84 15.93 -14.95
C ALA A 105 -6.13 14.70 -15.51
N LEU A 106 -5.14 14.18 -14.79
CA LEU A 106 -4.41 12.98 -15.21
C LEU A 106 -5.31 11.74 -15.27
N ARG A 107 -6.24 11.58 -14.32
CA ARG A 107 -7.23 10.49 -14.37
C ARG A 107 -8.13 10.57 -15.59
N ARG A 108 -8.60 11.77 -15.96
CA ARG A 108 -9.39 11.97 -17.19
C ARG A 108 -8.57 11.66 -18.44
N GLU A 109 -7.30 12.09 -18.48
CA GLU A 109 -6.41 11.79 -19.60
C GLU A 109 -6.18 10.29 -19.75
N LEU A 110 -5.87 9.58 -18.66
CA LEU A 110 -5.69 8.12 -18.66
C LEU A 110 -6.96 7.40 -19.16
N ALA A 111 -8.14 7.81 -18.68
CA ALA A 111 -9.42 7.24 -19.10
C ALA A 111 -9.69 7.42 -20.61
N GLN A 112 -9.28 8.55 -21.19
CA GLN A 112 -9.49 8.85 -22.60
C GLN A 112 -8.45 8.21 -23.52
N ARG A 113 -7.17 8.28 -23.14
CA ARG A 113 -6.05 7.85 -24.00
C ARG A 113 -5.73 6.36 -23.86
N TYR A 114 -6.00 5.78 -22.70
CA TYR A 114 -5.67 4.39 -22.37
C TYR A 114 -6.88 3.66 -21.73
N PRO A 115 -8.00 3.51 -22.46
CA PRO A 115 -9.26 3.01 -21.91
C PRO A 115 -9.15 1.59 -21.33
N GLU A 116 -8.32 0.72 -21.92
CA GLU A 116 -8.11 -0.65 -21.40
C GLU A 116 -7.38 -0.66 -20.05
N LEU A 117 -6.34 0.17 -19.91
CA LEU A 117 -5.65 0.37 -18.63
C LEU A 117 -6.62 0.93 -17.60
N TRP A 118 -7.40 1.94 -17.98
CA TRP A 118 -8.37 2.56 -17.10
C TRP A 118 -9.43 1.56 -16.60
N GLN A 119 -9.95 0.71 -17.48
CA GLN A 119 -10.88 -0.36 -17.10
C GLN A 119 -10.27 -1.32 -16.07
N ARG A 120 -9.00 -1.72 -16.23
CA ARG A 120 -8.28 -2.56 -15.25
C ARG A 120 -8.15 -1.86 -13.90
N ILE A 121 -7.81 -0.57 -13.89
CA ILE A 121 -7.70 0.23 -12.67
C ILE A 121 -9.05 0.31 -11.96
N VAL A 122 -10.13 0.62 -12.68
CA VAL A 122 -11.48 0.71 -12.12
C VAL A 122 -11.94 -0.64 -11.56
N ALA A 123 -11.77 -1.72 -12.33
CA ALA A 123 -12.12 -3.07 -11.87
C ALA A 123 -11.34 -3.46 -10.61
N ARG A 124 -10.04 -3.13 -10.55
CA ARG A 124 -9.23 -3.40 -9.36
C ARG A 124 -9.66 -2.55 -8.16
N ARG A 125 -9.98 -1.28 -8.36
CA ARG A 125 -10.52 -0.41 -7.30
C ARG A 125 -11.84 -0.95 -6.73
N LEU A 126 -12.74 -1.43 -7.59
CA LEU A 126 -13.99 -2.07 -7.16
C LEU A 126 -13.70 -3.31 -6.30
N TYR A 127 -12.82 -4.20 -6.76
CA TYR A 127 -12.43 -5.37 -5.96
C TYR A 127 -11.85 -4.98 -4.59
N ILE A 128 -10.94 -4.00 -4.55
CA ILE A 128 -10.31 -3.55 -3.30
C ILE A 128 -11.37 -3.02 -2.32
N GLY A 129 -12.32 -2.23 -2.80
CA GLY A 129 -13.41 -1.71 -1.97
C GLY A 129 -14.40 -2.79 -1.53
N GLU A 130 -14.92 -3.58 -2.47
CA GLU A 130 -16.02 -4.52 -2.21
C GLU A 130 -15.58 -5.83 -1.56
N GLN A 131 -14.38 -6.32 -1.92
CA GLN A 131 -13.90 -7.64 -1.47
C GLN A 131 -12.89 -7.53 -0.34
N LEU A 132 -12.07 -6.47 -0.32
CA LEU A 132 -11.07 -6.27 0.74
C LEU A 132 -11.51 -5.25 1.79
N GLY A 133 -12.56 -4.46 1.54
CA GLY A 133 -13.06 -3.45 2.46
C GLY A 133 -12.14 -2.23 2.63
N ILE A 134 -11.21 -2.00 1.69
CA ILE A 134 -10.23 -0.91 1.77
C ILE A 134 -10.74 0.28 0.95
N VAL A 135 -10.82 1.45 1.57
CA VAL A 135 -11.34 2.67 0.94
C VAL A 135 -10.22 3.46 0.28
N LEU A 136 -9.98 3.19 -1.01
CA LEU A 136 -8.96 3.91 -1.75
C LEU A 136 -9.38 5.35 -2.08
N PRO A 137 -8.52 6.34 -1.80
CA PRO A 137 -8.69 7.71 -2.25
C PRO A 137 -8.81 7.76 -3.78
N GLU A 138 -9.56 8.72 -4.30
CA GLU A 138 -9.87 8.79 -5.74
C GLU A 138 -8.59 8.92 -6.61
N GLU A 139 -7.58 9.59 -6.06
CA GLU A 139 -6.28 9.83 -6.71
C GLU A 139 -5.31 8.65 -6.66
N VAL A 140 -5.61 7.59 -5.89
CA VAL A 140 -4.75 6.40 -5.79
C VAL A 140 -5.17 5.36 -6.83
N LEU A 141 -4.34 5.11 -7.82
CA LEU A 141 -4.62 4.15 -8.88
C LEU A 141 -3.86 2.84 -8.61
N PRO A 142 -4.53 1.71 -8.34
CA PRO A 142 -3.85 0.42 -8.20
C PRO A 142 -3.33 -0.04 -9.57
N PHE A 143 -2.02 -0.25 -9.67
CA PHE A 143 -1.35 -0.65 -10.93
C PHE A 143 -1.00 -2.14 -10.98
N SER A 144 -1.10 -2.84 -9.84
CA SER A 144 -1.00 -4.30 -9.76
C SER A 144 -2.33 -4.97 -9.40
N SER A 145 -2.49 -6.22 -9.84
CA SER A 145 -3.66 -7.05 -9.52
C SER A 145 -3.69 -7.50 -8.05
N THR A 146 -2.61 -7.31 -7.29
CA THR A 146 -2.48 -7.75 -5.89
C THR A 146 -2.52 -6.61 -4.88
N VAL A 147 -2.59 -5.33 -5.29
CA VAL A 147 -2.58 -4.17 -4.36
C VAL A 147 -3.53 -4.36 -3.17
N GLY A 148 -3.00 -4.42 -1.95
CA GLY A 148 -3.78 -4.58 -0.72
C GLY A 148 -4.28 -6.01 -0.46
N TYR A 149 -3.85 -7.01 -1.22
CA TYR A 149 -4.23 -8.41 -1.04
C TYR A 149 -3.16 -9.16 -0.24
N LEU A 150 -3.51 -9.66 0.95
CA LEU A 150 -2.63 -10.50 1.75
C LEU A 150 -3.29 -11.83 2.09
N ARG A 151 -2.59 -12.92 1.79
CA ARG A 151 -2.90 -14.26 2.31
C ARG A 151 -1.85 -14.66 3.33
N PRO A 152 -2.18 -14.67 4.64
CA PRO A 152 -1.24 -15.13 5.68
C PRO A 152 -0.77 -16.57 5.46
N TRP A 153 -1.62 -17.39 4.82
CA TRP A 153 -1.29 -18.75 4.39
C TRP A 153 -1.40 -18.85 2.87
N LEU A 154 -0.28 -18.73 2.18
CA LEU A 154 -0.21 -18.64 0.71
C LEU A 154 -0.99 -19.76 -0.03
N LEU A 155 -0.96 -20.98 0.53
CA LEU A 155 -1.62 -22.16 -0.05
C LEU A 155 -3.10 -22.31 0.35
N SER A 156 -3.66 -21.36 1.10
CA SER A 156 -5.08 -21.31 1.46
C SER A 156 -5.77 -20.16 0.70
N PRO A 157 -6.24 -20.39 -0.54
CA PRO A 157 -6.69 -19.31 -1.42
C PRO A 157 -7.90 -18.55 -0.88
N GLU A 158 -8.72 -19.17 -0.04
CA GLU A 158 -9.92 -18.58 0.57
C GLU A 158 -9.65 -17.78 1.85
N ARG A 159 -8.39 -17.70 2.30
CA ARG A 159 -8.02 -17.07 3.58
C ARG A 159 -7.21 -15.80 3.38
N ALA A 160 -7.75 -14.88 2.58
CA ALA A 160 -7.22 -13.52 2.49
C ALA A 160 -7.70 -12.68 3.68
N LEU A 161 -6.89 -11.72 4.11
CA LEU A 161 -7.33 -10.70 5.06
C LEU A 161 -8.20 -9.66 4.36
N VAL A 162 -9.23 -9.21 5.07
CA VAL A 162 -10.19 -8.20 4.62
C VAL A 162 -10.52 -7.28 5.80
N CYS A 163 -10.83 -6.02 5.51
CA CYS A 163 -11.44 -5.10 6.45
C CYS A 163 -12.95 -5.37 6.51
N VAL A 164 -13.47 -5.59 7.71
CA VAL A 164 -14.91 -5.73 7.95
C VAL A 164 -15.48 -4.41 8.46
N PRO A 165 -16.58 -3.89 7.90
CA PRO A 165 -17.31 -2.79 8.52
C PRO A 165 -17.78 -3.17 9.92
N TYR A 166 -17.71 -2.22 10.86
CA TYR A 166 -18.34 -2.36 12.18
C TYR A 166 -19.87 -2.26 12.10
#